data_AF-A0A9Q0V8D4-F1
#
_entry.id   AF-A0A9Q0V8D4-F1
#
_cell.length_a   1.000
_cell.length_b   1.000
_cell.length_c   1.000
_cell.angle_alpha   90.00
_cell.angle_beta   90.00
_cell.angle_gamma   90.00
#
_symmetry.space_group_name_H-M   'P 1'
#
loop_
_entity.id
_entity.type
_entity.pdbx_description
1 polymer ?
#
loop_
_entity_poly.entity_id
_entity_poly.type
_entity_poly.pdbx_seq_one_letter_code
_entity_poly.pdbx_strand_id
1 'polypeptide(L)'
;MNSQSNSGAQSPTPFKLQGSSTMDSQRQRESESTISQQLVALGELEFRKVFLILSYLGGKNLEEVLSADQIRGFKDLPMRDFESRIWVAFGCRGDYIKEEDRVKDLDWDSGKEHIYHCHVYPDGSYRFKGPYLSEQRNILQRTLGEDNILIVNFEGVKNERDSVSSSLDDYFAKYNKILREGIHVGLRCYRFFVFKDGGKKEKKKDSTTSPVKCCFIRMESVASIDNHDNILCGKTIRQARYLFMHGDNLSSLSNYMARLVTL
;
A
#
# COMPACT_ATOMS: atom_id res chain seq x y z
N MET A 1 49.32 40.26 -35.74
CA MET A 1 49.23 39.25 -34.66
C MET A 1 48.49 39.87 -33.48
N ASN A 2 47.54 39.11 -32.95
CA ASN A 2 46.74 39.29 -31.73
C ASN A 2 45.54 40.26 -31.76
N SER A 3 44.46 39.65 -32.23
CA SER A 3 43.04 39.92 -32.08
C SER A 3 42.60 40.02 -30.61
N GLN A 4 41.72 40.98 -30.33
CA GLN A 4 40.95 41.09 -29.09
C GLN A 4 39.87 39.98 -29.04
N SER A 5 39.86 39.19 -27.96
CA SER A 5 38.80 38.21 -27.66
C SER A 5 37.85 38.78 -26.61
N ASN A 6 36.61 39.06 -27.02
CA ASN A 6 35.51 39.50 -26.19
C ASN A 6 34.80 38.26 -25.60
N SER A 7 34.67 38.20 -24.28
CA SER A 7 34.02 37.13 -23.52
C SER A 7 32.51 37.36 -23.46
N GLY A 8 31.75 36.65 -24.30
CA GLY A 8 30.29 36.58 -24.24
C GLY A 8 29.81 35.41 -23.38
N ALA A 9 29.06 35.71 -22.32
CA ALA A 9 28.37 34.74 -21.50
C ALA A 9 27.20 34.10 -22.28
N GLN A 10 27.18 32.76 -22.36
CA GLN A 10 26.08 31.98 -22.92
C GLN A 10 25.24 31.37 -21.80
N SER A 11 23.96 31.72 -21.79
CA SER A 11 22.91 31.07 -20.98
C SER A 11 22.53 29.72 -21.60
N PRO A 12 22.35 28.63 -20.83
CA PRO A 12 21.89 27.37 -21.38
C PRO A 12 20.38 27.38 -21.65
N THR A 13 20.03 26.93 -22.85
CA THR A 13 18.68 26.79 -23.40
C THR A 13 17.92 25.62 -22.73
N PRO A 14 16.58 25.67 -22.57
CA PRO A 14 15.83 24.56 -21.99
C PRO A 14 15.64 23.42 -22.99
N PHE A 15 15.89 22.18 -22.53
CA PHE A 15 15.59 20.95 -23.26
C PHE A 15 14.07 20.84 -23.53
N LYS A 16 13.70 20.82 -24.81
CA LYS A 16 12.34 20.59 -25.29
C LYS A 16 12.16 19.09 -25.53
N LEU A 17 11.40 18.40 -24.67
CA LEU A 17 10.95 17.03 -24.93
C LEU A 17 9.74 17.09 -25.87
N GLN A 18 9.95 16.68 -27.11
CA GLN A 18 8.92 16.59 -28.15
C GLN A 18 8.37 15.16 -28.16
N GLY A 19 7.05 15.02 -28.10
CA GLY A 19 6.37 13.74 -28.08
C GLY A 19 6.46 12.98 -29.41
N SER A 20 6.44 11.67 -29.32
CA SER A 20 6.22 10.76 -30.45
C SER A 20 5.18 9.73 -30.02
N SER A 21 3.96 9.94 -30.52
CA SER A 21 2.79 9.08 -30.39
C SER A 21 2.69 8.19 -31.62
N THR A 22 3.19 6.94 -31.59
CA THR A 22 2.78 5.94 -32.60
C THR A 22 3.07 4.46 -32.27
N MET A 23 3.28 4.09 -31.00
CA MET A 23 3.50 2.68 -30.62
C MET A 23 2.45 2.10 -29.64
N ASP A 24 1.48 2.91 -29.19
CA ASP A 24 0.51 2.48 -28.17
C ASP A 24 -0.72 1.73 -28.72
N SER A 25 -0.95 1.73 -30.03
CA SER A 25 -2.21 1.20 -30.61
C SER A 25 -2.26 -0.33 -30.77
N GLN A 26 -1.23 -1.07 -30.37
CA GLN A 26 -1.17 -2.54 -30.55
C GLN A 26 -1.04 -3.36 -29.27
N ARG A 27 -1.09 -2.76 -28.07
CA ARG A 27 -1.02 -3.51 -26.80
C ARG A 27 -2.30 -3.52 -25.95
N GLN A 28 -3.38 -2.85 -26.37
CA GLN A 28 -4.64 -2.83 -25.62
C GLN A 28 -5.59 -3.99 -25.96
N ARG A 29 -5.10 -5.20 -26.21
CA ARG A 29 -5.97 -6.35 -26.54
C ARG A 29 -5.67 -7.67 -25.86
N GLU A 30 -4.91 -7.66 -24.76
CA GLU A 30 -4.70 -8.87 -23.97
C GLU A 30 -4.93 -8.58 -22.47
N SER A 31 -5.89 -9.34 -21.92
CA SER A 31 -6.49 -9.34 -20.57
C SER A 31 -7.33 -8.13 -20.15
N GLU A 32 -8.57 -8.05 -20.66
CA GLU A 32 -9.68 -7.63 -19.78
C GLU A 32 -9.78 -8.67 -18.66
N SER A 33 -9.05 -8.47 -17.56
CA SER A 33 -9.24 -9.28 -16.36
C SER A 33 -10.64 -8.99 -15.83
N THR A 34 -11.60 -9.86 -16.12
CA THR A 34 -12.94 -9.75 -15.57
C THR A 34 -12.84 -9.73 -14.05
N ILE A 35 -13.31 -8.65 -13.42
CA ILE A 35 -13.32 -8.55 -11.95
C ILE A 35 -14.17 -9.70 -11.40
N SER A 36 -13.63 -10.49 -10.49
CA SER A 36 -14.36 -11.64 -9.92
C SER A 36 -15.56 -11.17 -9.10
N GLN A 37 -16.62 -11.97 -9.07
CA GLN A 37 -17.83 -11.63 -8.30
C GLN A 37 -17.54 -11.49 -6.80
N GLN A 38 -16.53 -12.20 -6.29
CA GLN A 38 -16.03 -12.11 -4.93
C GLN A 38 -15.37 -10.76 -4.66
N LEU A 39 -14.55 -10.26 -5.58
CA LEU A 39 -13.97 -8.92 -5.46
C LEU A 39 -15.05 -7.84 -5.53
N VAL A 40 -16.06 -7.99 -6.40
CA VAL A 40 -17.23 -7.11 -6.43
C VAL A 40 -17.95 -7.13 -5.08
N ALA A 41 -18.23 -8.32 -4.53
CA ALA A 41 -18.87 -8.45 -3.23
C ALA A 41 -18.04 -7.80 -2.11
N LEU A 42 -16.71 -7.96 -2.09
CA LEU A 42 -15.85 -7.23 -1.15
C LEU A 42 -15.98 -5.71 -1.30
N GLY A 43 -16.13 -5.21 -2.54
CA GLY A 43 -16.35 -3.79 -2.81
C GLY A 43 -17.66 -3.20 -2.27
N GLU A 44 -18.56 -4.03 -1.76
CA GLU A 44 -19.82 -3.64 -1.12
C GLU A 44 -19.72 -3.51 0.41
N LEU A 45 -18.62 -3.97 1.02
CA LEU A 45 -18.41 -4.01 2.47
C LEU A 45 -17.63 -2.78 2.95
N GLU A 46 -17.83 -2.41 4.22
CA GLU A 46 -16.96 -1.46 4.94
C GLU A 46 -15.49 -1.93 4.87
N PHE A 47 -14.53 -1.00 4.76
CA PHE A 47 -13.13 -1.39 4.55
C PHE A 47 -12.57 -2.29 5.66
N ARG A 48 -12.87 -1.98 6.93
CA ARG A 48 -12.45 -2.81 8.07
C ARG A 48 -12.87 -4.28 7.94
N LYS A 49 -14.05 -4.54 7.36
CA LYS A 49 -14.55 -5.89 7.09
C LYS A 49 -13.79 -6.57 5.97
N VAL A 50 -13.59 -5.86 4.86
CA VAL A 50 -12.77 -6.33 3.72
C VAL A 50 -11.37 -6.70 4.19
N PHE A 51 -10.75 -5.81 4.95
CA PHE A 51 -9.39 -5.99 5.43
C PHE A 51 -9.28 -7.22 6.35
N LEU A 52 -10.23 -7.39 7.26
CA LEU A 52 -10.23 -8.51 8.20
C LEU A 52 -10.44 -9.86 7.48
N ILE A 53 -11.31 -9.93 6.45
CA ILE A 53 -11.42 -11.13 5.60
C ILE A 53 -10.06 -11.46 4.97
N LEU A 54 -9.43 -10.48 4.32
CA LEU A 54 -8.15 -10.70 3.63
C LEU A 54 -7.02 -11.03 4.60
N SER A 55 -7.05 -10.49 5.82
CA SER A 55 -6.10 -10.85 6.88
C SER A 55 -6.29 -12.31 7.31
N TYR A 56 -7.54 -12.75 7.53
CA TYR A 56 -7.85 -14.12 7.99
C TYR A 56 -7.67 -15.18 6.90
N LEU A 57 -7.71 -14.79 5.62
CA LEU A 57 -7.31 -15.66 4.51
C LEU A 57 -5.81 -15.94 4.51
N GLY A 58 -4.99 -15.06 5.10
CA GLY A 58 -3.56 -15.27 5.25
C GLY A 58 -2.80 -15.51 3.94
N GLY A 59 -3.29 -14.94 2.84
CA GLY A 59 -2.72 -15.10 1.49
C GLY A 59 -3.30 -16.25 0.67
N LYS A 60 -4.28 -16.99 1.19
CA LYS A 60 -5.07 -17.94 0.39
C LYS A 60 -5.92 -17.20 -0.64
N ASN A 61 -6.19 -17.87 -1.75
CA ASN A 61 -7.03 -17.35 -2.81
C ASN A 61 -8.47 -17.12 -2.30
N LEU A 62 -9.03 -15.94 -2.55
CA LEU A 62 -10.36 -15.55 -2.06
C LEU A 62 -11.45 -16.44 -2.67
N GLU A 63 -11.37 -16.69 -3.98
CA GLU A 63 -12.32 -17.45 -4.76
C GLU A 63 -12.34 -18.94 -4.40
N GLU A 64 -11.25 -19.48 -3.85
CA GLU A 64 -11.16 -20.85 -3.35
C GLU A 64 -11.81 -21.03 -1.97
N VAL A 65 -11.96 -19.95 -1.19
CA VAL A 65 -12.41 -20.02 0.21
C VAL A 65 -13.83 -19.51 0.40
N LEU A 66 -14.22 -18.46 -0.33
CA LEU A 66 -15.50 -17.77 -0.15
C LEU A 66 -16.24 -17.59 -1.48
N SER A 67 -17.55 -17.82 -1.44
CA SER A 67 -18.44 -17.38 -2.50
C SER A 67 -18.82 -15.90 -2.34
N ALA A 68 -19.25 -15.26 -3.44
CA ALA A 68 -19.73 -13.89 -3.40
C ALA A 68 -20.95 -13.73 -2.46
N ASP A 69 -21.83 -14.72 -2.40
CA ASP A 69 -23.02 -14.70 -1.55
C ASP A 69 -22.67 -14.82 -0.06
N GLN A 70 -21.64 -15.62 0.29
CA GLN A 70 -21.14 -15.67 1.67
C GLN A 70 -20.61 -14.30 2.09
N ILE A 71 -19.84 -13.63 1.23
CA ILE A 71 -19.29 -12.29 1.51
C ILE A 71 -20.43 -11.28 1.74
N ARG A 72 -21.45 -11.26 0.87
CA ARG A 72 -22.62 -10.38 1.02
C ARG A 72 -23.42 -10.70 2.28
N GLY A 73 -23.53 -11.97 2.64
CA GLY A 73 -24.19 -12.41 3.88
C GLY A 73 -23.53 -11.88 5.16
N PHE A 74 -22.29 -11.37 5.08
CA PHE A 74 -21.61 -10.73 6.20
C PHE A 74 -21.79 -9.21 6.26
N LYS A 75 -22.34 -8.59 5.21
CA LYS A 75 -22.36 -7.14 5.02
C LYS A 75 -23.01 -6.38 6.17
N ASP A 76 -24.15 -6.85 6.66
CA ASP A 76 -24.95 -6.13 7.66
C ASP A 76 -24.66 -6.56 9.11
N LEU A 77 -23.71 -7.48 9.32
CA LEU A 77 -23.35 -7.94 10.66
C LEU A 77 -22.60 -6.84 11.43
N PRO A 78 -22.90 -6.59 12.72
CA PRO A 78 -22.05 -5.80 13.60
C PRO A 78 -20.62 -6.36 13.62
N MET A 79 -19.60 -5.51 13.82
CA MET A 79 -18.20 -5.95 13.67
C MET A 79 -17.81 -7.12 14.57
N ARG A 80 -18.34 -7.17 15.80
CA ARG A 80 -18.10 -8.30 16.72
C ARG A 80 -18.63 -9.61 16.15
N ASP A 81 -19.87 -9.61 15.67
CA ASP A 81 -20.51 -10.80 15.09
C ASP A 81 -19.87 -11.17 13.75
N PHE A 82 -19.50 -10.16 12.97
CA PHE A 82 -18.75 -10.30 11.73
C PHE A 82 -17.44 -11.05 11.96
N GLU A 83 -16.57 -10.56 12.86
CA GLU A 83 -15.28 -11.19 13.17
C GLU A 83 -15.47 -12.64 13.61
N SER A 84 -16.36 -12.86 14.58
CA SER A 84 -16.60 -14.21 15.11
C SER A 84 -17.08 -15.17 14.01
N ARG A 85 -17.93 -14.68 13.10
CA ARG A 85 -18.46 -15.50 12.01
C ARG A 85 -17.41 -15.85 10.97
N ILE A 86 -16.58 -14.90 10.54
CA ILE A 86 -15.51 -15.19 9.58
C ILE A 86 -14.40 -16.06 10.20
N TRP A 87 -14.14 -15.89 11.51
CA TRP A 87 -13.23 -16.77 12.24
C TRP A 87 -13.71 -18.21 12.20
N VAL A 88 -14.97 -18.46 12.56
CA VAL A 88 -15.55 -19.82 12.53
C VAL A 88 -15.66 -20.37 11.11
N ALA A 89 -15.95 -19.53 10.11
CA ALA A 89 -16.11 -19.98 8.73
C ALA A 89 -14.78 -20.44 8.09
N PHE A 90 -13.69 -19.69 8.31
CA PHE A 90 -12.39 -20.00 7.71
C PHE A 90 -11.18 -19.57 8.52
N GLY A 91 -11.26 -18.55 9.38
CA GLY A 91 -10.09 -18.05 10.13
C GLY A 91 -9.48 -19.06 11.10
N CYS A 92 -10.29 -19.95 11.70
CA CYS A 92 -9.83 -20.99 12.62
C CYS A 92 -9.17 -22.18 11.93
N ARG A 93 -9.08 -22.17 10.59
CA ARG A 93 -8.30 -23.16 9.84
C ARG A 93 -6.83 -22.81 10.03
N GLY A 94 -6.13 -23.63 10.83
CA GLY A 94 -4.79 -23.32 11.32
C GLY A 94 -3.71 -23.11 10.24
N ASP A 95 -4.00 -23.36 8.96
CA ASP A 95 -3.08 -23.12 7.84
C ASP A 95 -3.25 -21.74 7.16
N TYR A 96 -4.28 -20.96 7.53
CA TYR A 96 -4.55 -19.66 6.88
C TYR A 96 -3.89 -18.54 7.69
N ILE A 97 -4.34 -18.36 8.93
CA ILE A 97 -3.84 -17.36 9.87
C ILE A 97 -3.45 -18.05 11.18
N LYS A 98 -2.40 -17.55 11.83
CA LYS A 98 -2.04 -18.03 13.16
C LYS A 98 -2.99 -17.44 14.20
N GLU A 99 -3.29 -18.22 15.24
CA GLU A 99 -4.20 -17.75 16.29
C GLU A 99 -3.70 -16.48 17.01
N GLU A 100 -2.37 -16.31 17.11
CA GLU A 100 -1.72 -15.10 17.64
C GLU A 100 -1.98 -13.83 16.81
N ASP A 101 -2.26 -13.99 15.51
CA ASP A 101 -2.58 -12.88 14.61
C ASP A 101 -4.09 -12.58 14.58
N ARG A 102 -4.91 -13.38 15.29
CA ARG A 102 -6.36 -13.13 15.38
C ARG A 102 -6.63 -11.87 16.18
N VAL A 103 -7.42 -10.98 15.59
CA VAL A 103 -7.91 -9.75 16.21
C VAL A 103 -9.07 -10.06 17.18
N LYS A 104 -8.76 -10.67 18.33
CA LYS A 104 -9.72 -10.92 19.42
C LYS A 104 -9.94 -9.64 20.24
N ASP A 105 -11.15 -9.47 20.77
CA ASP A 105 -11.50 -8.46 21.78
C ASP A 105 -11.23 -6.99 21.38
N LEU A 106 -11.21 -6.70 20.07
CA LEU A 106 -11.10 -5.33 19.60
C LEU A 106 -12.38 -4.55 19.95
N ASP A 107 -12.21 -3.37 20.54
CA ASP A 107 -13.30 -2.42 20.71
C ASP A 107 -13.58 -1.68 19.40
N TRP A 108 -14.31 -2.36 18.51
CA TRP A 108 -14.66 -1.93 17.16
C TRP A 108 -15.38 -0.59 17.10
N ASP A 109 -16.04 -0.20 18.18
CA ASP A 109 -16.87 1.01 18.28
C ASP A 109 -16.28 2.02 19.28
N SER A 110 -15.00 1.87 19.64
CA SER A 110 -14.26 2.79 20.51
C SER A 110 -14.14 4.22 19.95
N GLY A 111 -14.47 4.43 18.68
CA GLY A 111 -14.24 5.67 17.95
C GLY A 111 -12.76 5.97 17.67
N LYS A 112 -11.86 5.08 18.09
CA LYS A 112 -10.44 5.14 17.74
C LYS A 112 -10.24 4.75 16.28
N GLU A 113 -9.16 5.25 15.71
CA GLU A 113 -8.84 4.91 14.34
C GLU A 113 -8.24 3.52 14.19
N HIS A 114 -8.41 2.92 13.02
CA HIS A 114 -7.82 1.65 12.65
C HIS A 114 -6.48 1.85 11.91
N ILE A 115 -5.53 0.94 12.17
CA ILE A 115 -4.26 0.83 11.46
C ILE A 115 -4.26 -0.51 10.72
N TYR A 116 -3.90 -0.43 9.44
CA TYR A 116 -3.88 -1.53 8.50
C TYR A 116 -2.44 -1.85 8.11
N HIS A 117 -2.00 -3.10 8.32
CA HIS A 117 -0.63 -3.51 8.01
C HIS A 117 -0.57 -4.53 6.87
N CYS A 118 0.46 -4.39 6.04
CA CYS A 118 0.82 -5.36 5.02
C CYS A 118 2.28 -5.78 5.23
N HIS A 119 2.53 -7.09 5.23
CA HIS A 119 3.86 -7.67 5.33
C HIS A 119 4.22 -8.27 3.98
N VAL A 120 5.25 -7.74 3.35
CA VAL A 120 5.77 -8.19 2.06
C VAL A 120 6.95 -9.14 2.31
N TYR A 121 6.89 -10.32 1.71
CA TYR A 121 7.91 -11.35 1.80
C TYR A 121 8.91 -11.26 0.64
N PRO A 122 10.10 -11.86 0.78
CA PRO A 122 11.13 -11.82 -0.25
C PRO A 122 10.72 -12.39 -1.63
N ASP A 123 9.74 -13.28 -1.66
CA ASP A 123 9.19 -13.84 -2.90
C ASP A 123 8.22 -12.88 -3.63
N GLY A 124 7.92 -11.72 -3.04
CA GLY A 124 6.99 -10.72 -3.54
C GLY A 124 5.54 -10.99 -3.15
N SER A 125 5.26 -12.10 -2.45
CA SER A 125 3.96 -12.32 -1.82
C SER A 125 3.78 -11.37 -0.64
N TYR A 126 2.55 -11.20 -0.18
CA TYR A 126 2.27 -10.38 0.99
C TYR A 126 1.06 -10.88 1.76
N ARG A 127 1.02 -10.52 3.06
CA ARG A 127 -0.09 -10.83 3.96
C ARG A 127 -0.55 -9.59 4.70
N PHE A 128 -1.84 -9.52 4.95
CA PHE A 128 -2.44 -8.45 5.74
C PHE A 128 -2.50 -8.80 7.22
N LYS A 129 -2.27 -7.80 8.07
CA LYS A 129 -2.30 -7.91 9.53
C LYS A 129 -3.12 -6.77 10.13
N GLY A 130 -4.05 -7.11 11.03
CA GLY A 130 -5.01 -6.18 11.62
C GLY A 130 -6.42 -6.32 11.02
N PRO A 131 -7.27 -5.28 11.13
CA PRO A 131 -6.99 -3.95 11.68
C PRO A 131 -6.60 -3.94 13.16
N TYR A 132 -5.82 -2.94 13.57
CA TYR A 132 -5.49 -2.65 14.96
C TYR A 132 -5.97 -1.26 15.36
N LEU A 133 -6.27 -1.02 16.63
CA LEU A 133 -6.62 0.33 17.08
C LEU A 133 -5.37 1.19 17.23
N SER A 134 -5.41 2.39 16.64
CA SER A 134 -4.41 3.42 16.83
C SER A 134 -4.61 4.13 18.17
N GLU A 135 -3.51 4.39 18.88
CA GLU A 135 -3.52 5.29 20.03
C GLU A 135 -3.54 6.77 19.61
N GLN A 136 -3.05 7.10 18.40
CA GLN A 136 -2.84 8.47 17.96
C GLN A 136 -3.13 8.64 16.46
N ARG A 137 -3.86 9.72 16.13
CA ARG A 137 -4.21 10.08 14.76
C ARG A 137 -3.15 11.01 14.15
N ASN A 138 -2.41 10.53 13.15
CA ASN A 138 -1.41 11.32 12.42
C ASN A 138 -2.04 12.23 11.34
N ILE A 139 -1.27 13.18 10.80
CA ILE A 139 -1.77 14.18 9.83
C ILE A 139 -2.34 13.51 8.58
N LEU A 140 -1.67 12.47 8.06
CA LEU A 140 -2.16 11.71 6.90
C LEU A 140 -3.53 11.08 7.18
N GLN A 141 -3.72 10.45 8.35
CA GLN A 141 -5.01 9.86 8.75
C GLN A 141 -6.11 10.92 8.93
N ARG A 142 -5.76 12.15 9.37
CA ARG A 142 -6.72 13.27 9.45
C ARG A 142 -7.21 13.70 8.08
N THR A 143 -6.30 13.80 7.12
CA THR A 143 -6.62 14.37 5.81
C THR A 143 -7.20 13.33 4.85
N LEU A 144 -6.67 12.10 4.86
CA LEU A 144 -7.09 11.05 3.94
C LEU A 144 -8.15 10.13 4.54
N GLY A 145 -8.25 10.03 5.87
CA GLY A 145 -8.99 8.96 6.53
C GLY A 145 -8.17 7.68 6.63
N GLU A 146 -8.44 6.87 7.65
CA GLU A 146 -7.69 5.66 7.97
C GLU A 146 -7.71 4.60 6.87
N ASP A 147 -8.86 4.42 6.22
CA ASP A 147 -9.06 3.45 5.16
C ASP A 147 -8.22 3.74 3.92
N ASN A 148 -7.64 4.94 3.84
CA ASN A 148 -6.80 5.37 2.72
C ASN A 148 -5.30 5.14 2.96
N ILE A 149 -4.91 4.51 4.08
CA ILE A 149 -3.52 4.34 4.49
C ILE A 149 -3.23 2.87 4.79
N LEU A 150 -2.11 2.39 4.25
CA LEU A 150 -1.59 1.04 4.48
C LEU A 150 -0.14 1.12 4.93
N ILE A 151 0.18 0.54 6.09
CA ILE A 151 1.55 0.46 6.60
C ILE A 151 2.19 -0.83 6.11
N VAL A 152 3.24 -0.71 5.31
CA VAL A 152 3.88 -1.83 4.63
C VAL A 152 5.25 -2.10 5.22
N ASN A 153 5.46 -3.32 5.69
CA ASN A 153 6.74 -3.81 6.19
C ASN A 153 7.32 -4.77 5.15
N PHE A 154 8.57 -4.54 4.75
CA PHE A 154 9.29 -5.42 3.84
C PHE A 154 10.24 -6.32 4.65
N GLU A 155 10.07 -7.64 4.55
CA GLU A 155 10.93 -8.59 5.26
C GLU A 155 12.30 -8.68 4.59
N GLY A 156 13.37 -8.77 5.39
CA GLY A 156 14.72 -8.89 4.84
C GLY A 156 15.02 -10.30 4.35
N VAL A 157 15.88 -10.42 3.35
CA VAL A 157 16.48 -11.73 3.00
C VAL A 157 17.39 -12.14 4.15
N LYS A 158 17.14 -13.30 4.78
CA LYS A 158 18.07 -13.89 5.75
C LYS A 158 19.27 -14.40 4.96
N ASN A 159 20.46 -13.90 5.29
CA ASN A 159 21.71 -14.32 4.66
C ASN A 159 22.03 -15.78 5.02
N GLU A 160 21.48 -16.73 4.27
CA GLU A 160 22.09 -18.06 4.16
C GLU A 160 23.18 -18.00 3.10
N ARG A 161 24.33 -18.57 3.44
CA ARG A 161 25.63 -18.08 3.02
C ARG A 161 26.08 -18.46 1.60
N ASP A 162 25.20 -19.01 0.77
CA ASP A 162 25.58 -19.54 -0.54
C ASP A 162 24.53 -19.17 -1.61
N SER A 163 24.99 -18.57 -2.72
CA SER A 163 24.22 -18.12 -3.92
C SER A 163 23.58 -16.71 -3.94
N VAL A 164 24.28 -15.70 -3.42
CA VAL A 164 23.72 -14.38 -3.05
C VAL A 164 23.43 -13.38 -4.20
N SER A 165 24.08 -13.44 -5.36
CA SER A 165 23.90 -12.35 -6.35
C SER A 165 22.59 -12.44 -7.15
N SER A 166 22.27 -13.62 -7.71
CA SER A 166 21.05 -13.80 -8.51
C SER A 166 19.77 -13.73 -7.68
N SER A 167 19.82 -14.16 -6.41
CA SER A 167 18.66 -14.12 -5.51
C SER A 167 18.34 -12.71 -5.01
N LEU A 168 19.35 -11.87 -4.84
CA LEU A 168 19.21 -10.50 -4.36
C LEU A 168 18.69 -9.56 -5.45
N ASP A 169 19.14 -9.74 -6.69
CA ASP A 169 18.61 -8.99 -7.84
C ASP A 169 17.14 -9.33 -8.11
N ASP A 170 16.77 -10.61 -8.04
CA ASP A 170 15.36 -11.06 -8.16
C ASP A 170 14.48 -10.51 -7.02
N TYR A 171 14.99 -10.53 -5.80
CA TYR A 171 14.34 -9.91 -4.64
C TYR A 171 14.09 -8.41 -4.83
N PHE A 172 15.10 -7.65 -5.26
CA PHE A 172 14.93 -6.23 -5.55
C PHE A 172 13.97 -5.98 -6.71
N ALA A 173 13.98 -6.82 -7.74
CA ALA A 173 13.03 -6.74 -8.84
C ALA A 173 11.58 -6.91 -8.35
N LYS A 174 11.32 -7.87 -7.46
CA LYS A 174 10.01 -8.09 -6.84
C LYS A 174 9.56 -6.91 -5.98
N TYR A 175 10.45 -6.33 -5.19
CA TYR A 175 10.10 -5.14 -4.39
C TYR A 175 9.85 -3.92 -5.25
N ASN A 176 10.69 -3.69 -6.26
CA ASN A 176 10.49 -2.61 -7.21
C ASN A 176 9.18 -2.78 -8.00
N LYS A 177 8.77 -4.02 -8.28
CA LYS A 177 7.46 -4.32 -8.85
C LYS A 177 6.33 -3.83 -7.94
N ILE A 178 6.37 -4.18 -6.65
CA ILE A 178 5.35 -3.73 -5.66
C ILE A 178 5.34 -2.20 -5.52
N LEU A 179 6.50 -1.55 -5.48
CA LEU A 179 6.58 -0.08 -5.39
C LEU A 179 5.97 0.61 -6.61
N ARG A 180 6.11 0.00 -7.80
CA ARG A 180 5.60 0.52 -9.07
C ARG A 180 4.10 0.26 -9.24
N GLU A 181 3.66 -0.96 -8.99
CA GLU A 181 2.29 -1.44 -9.27
C GLU A 181 1.34 -1.16 -8.11
N GLY A 182 1.85 -1.11 -6.88
CA GLY A 182 1.05 -0.98 -5.67
C GLY A 182 0.57 -2.31 -5.11
N ILE A 183 -0.15 -2.22 -4.00
CA ILE A 183 -0.74 -3.36 -3.29
C ILE A 183 -2.26 -3.22 -3.39
N HIS A 184 -2.92 -4.30 -3.84
CA HIS A 184 -4.37 -4.35 -3.93
C HIS A 184 -4.95 -4.89 -2.64
N VAL A 185 -5.92 -4.17 -2.09
CA VAL A 185 -6.75 -4.62 -0.97
C VAL A 185 -8.19 -4.68 -1.48
N GLY A 186 -8.59 -5.85 -1.96
CA GLY A 186 -9.80 -5.99 -2.76
C GLY A 186 -9.72 -5.12 -4.02
N LEU A 187 -10.68 -4.22 -4.19
CA LEU A 187 -10.78 -3.32 -5.35
C LEU A 187 -10.07 -1.96 -5.16
N ARG A 188 -9.33 -1.77 -4.06
CA ARG A 188 -8.55 -0.55 -3.77
C ARG A 188 -7.07 -0.80 -4.02
N CYS A 189 -6.41 0.09 -4.76
CA CYS A 189 -4.97 0.03 -4.98
C CYS A 189 -4.23 1.09 -4.16
N TYR A 190 -3.31 0.61 -3.32
CA TYR A 190 -2.44 1.42 -2.46
C TYR A 190 -1.08 1.52 -3.11
N ARG A 191 -0.59 2.74 -3.33
CA ARG A 191 0.72 2.98 -3.94
C ARG A 191 1.70 3.57 -2.93
N PHE A 192 2.97 3.28 -3.13
CA PHE A 192 4.04 3.73 -2.26
C PHE A 192 4.06 5.26 -2.15
N PHE A 193 3.91 5.76 -0.93
CA PHE A 193 3.92 7.19 -0.66
C PHE A 193 5.26 7.63 -0.07
N VAL A 194 5.70 7.00 1.02
CA VAL A 194 6.81 7.50 1.82
C VAL A 194 7.41 6.43 2.74
N PHE A 195 8.68 6.55 3.08
CA PHE A 195 9.30 5.78 4.16
C PHE A 195 9.02 6.46 5.51
N LYS A 196 8.53 5.70 6.49
CA LYS A 196 8.39 6.12 7.88
C LYS A 196 9.59 5.65 8.68
N ASP A 197 10.15 6.54 9.47
CA ASP A 197 11.11 6.15 10.49
C ASP A 197 10.38 5.30 11.55
N GLY A 198 10.85 4.08 11.81
CA GLY A 198 10.43 3.30 12.97
C GLY A 198 10.80 4.11 14.20
N GLY A 199 9.85 4.82 14.79
CA GLY A 199 10.10 5.80 15.84
C GLY A 199 11.00 5.24 16.95
N LYS A 200 11.69 6.10 17.69
CA LYS A 200 12.70 5.76 18.73
C LYS A 200 12.31 4.64 19.74
N LYS A 201 11.03 4.26 19.83
CA LYS A 201 10.49 3.18 20.67
C LYS A 201 10.59 1.77 20.06
N GLU A 202 10.83 1.59 18.76
CA GLU A 202 10.92 0.25 18.13
C GLU A 202 12.32 -0.37 18.14
N LYS A 203 13.22 0.12 19.00
CA LYS A 203 14.46 -0.59 19.31
C LYS A 203 14.18 -1.70 20.32
N LYS A 204 13.64 -2.83 19.83
CA LYS A 204 13.76 -4.21 20.33
C LYS A 204 12.45 -5.00 20.17
N LYS A 205 12.34 -5.75 19.07
CA LYS A 205 11.94 -7.18 19.06
C LYS A 205 12.17 -7.70 17.63
N ASP A 206 13.03 -8.71 17.52
CA ASP A 206 13.36 -9.46 16.30
C ASP A 206 14.26 -8.77 15.25
N SER A 207 15.46 -9.34 15.07
CA SER A 207 16.49 -8.90 14.12
C SER A 207 16.22 -9.35 12.68
N THR A 208 15.04 -9.87 12.38
CA THR A 208 14.69 -10.51 11.10
C THR A 208 13.79 -9.67 10.20
N THR A 209 13.29 -8.53 10.68
CA THR A 209 12.53 -7.58 9.87
C THR A 209 13.33 -6.31 9.61
N SER A 210 13.34 -5.82 8.37
CA SER A 210 13.93 -4.52 8.06
C SER A 210 13.23 -3.42 8.89
N PRO A 211 13.96 -2.53 9.58
CA PRO A 211 13.38 -1.52 10.48
C PRO A 211 12.62 -0.39 9.77
N VAL A 212 12.59 -0.39 8.43
CA VAL A 212 11.98 0.68 7.63
C VAL A 212 10.54 0.32 7.30
N LYS A 213 9.60 1.00 7.94
CA LYS A 213 8.17 0.92 7.59
C LYS A 213 7.89 1.83 6.41
N CYS A 214 7.11 1.38 5.45
CA CYS A 214 6.65 2.19 4.34
C CYS A 214 5.18 2.57 4.57
N CYS A 215 4.80 3.77 4.17
CA CYS A 215 3.42 4.20 4.10
C CYS A 215 2.99 4.18 2.63
N PHE A 216 1.90 3.48 2.38
CA PHE A 216 1.22 3.44 1.09
C PHE A 216 -0.13 4.12 1.26
N ILE A 217 -0.58 4.81 0.22
CA ILE A 217 -1.87 5.52 0.23
C ILE A 217 -2.75 5.02 -0.90
N ARG A 218 -4.07 4.99 -0.67
CA ARG A 218 -5.04 4.61 -1.70
C ARG A 218 -5.06 5.67 -2.81
N MET A 219 -4.67 5.26 -4.02
CA MET A 219 -4.67 6.13 -5.19
C MET A 219 -5.83 5.82 -6.14
N GLU A 220 -6.24 4.56 -6.21
CA GLU A 220 -7.25 4.08 -7.15
C GLU A 220 -8.24 3.17 -6.42
N SER A 221 -9.50 3.23 -6.83
CA SER A 221 -10.52 2.28 -6.41
C SER A 221 -11.59 2.14 -7.48
N VAL A 222 -12.06 0.91 -7.67
CA VAL A 222 -13.27 0.60 -8.45
C VAL A 222 -14.36 -0.04 -7.58
N ALA A 223 -14.22 0.03 -6.25
CA ALA A 223 -15.24 -0.45 -5.33
C ALA A 223 -16.49 0.45 -5.37
N SER A 224 -17.68 -0.13 -5.41
CA SER A 224 -18.94 0.62 -5.48
C SER A 224 -19.24 1.44 -4.22
N ILE A 225 -18.73 1.03 -3.05
CA ILE A 225 -18.92 1.76 -1.79
C ILE A 225 -18.06 3.04 -1.72
N ASP A 226 -17.05 3.16 -2.58
CA ASP A 226 -16.14 4.29 -2.53
C ASP A 226 -16.73 5.51 -3.22
N ASN A 227 -16.77 6.62 -2.49
CA ASN A 227 -17.12 7.91 -3.06
C ASN A 227 -15.99 8.42 -3.97
N HIS A 228 -16.34 9.00 -5.10
CA HIS A 228 -15.42 9.63 -6.03
C HIS A 228 -14.75 10.91 -5.48
N ASP A 229 -15.21 11.43 -4.34
CA ASP A 229 -14.69 12.64 -3.69
C ASP A 229 -13.34 12.45 -2.94
N ASN A 230 -12.62 11.34 -3.17
CA ASN A 230 -11.27 11.19 -2.65
C ASN A 230 -10.37 12.35 -3.15
N ILE A 231 -9.76 13.11 -2.24
CA ILE A 231 -8.87 14.24 -2.56
C ILE A 231 -7.70 13.85 -3.49
N LEU A 232 -7.35 12.58 -3.55
CA LEU A 232 -6.30 12.03 -4.42
C LEU A 232 -6.81 11.46 -5.74
N CYS A 233 -8.12 11.45 -5.98
CA CYS A 233 -8.71 10.97 -7.22
C CYS A 233 -8.10 11.67 -8.44
N GLY A 234 -7.65 10.88 -9.42
CA GLY A 234 -7.00 11.38 -10.64
C GLY A 234 -5.62 12.02 -10.45
N LYS A 235 -5.07 12.04 -9.23
CA LYS A 235 -3.72 12.56 -8.98
C LYS A 235 -2.67 11.47 -9.17
N THR A 236 -1.50 11.88 -9.64
CA THR A 236 -0.29 11.05 -9.57
C THR A 236 0.25 11.01 -8.13
N ILE A 237 1.03 9.98 -7.79
CA ILE A 237 1.74 9.93 -6.49
C ILE A 237 2.62 11.17 -6.29
N ARG A 238 3.23 11.69 -7.36
CA ARG A 238 4.01 12.94 -7.31
C ARG A 238 3.14 14.11 -6.85
N GLN A 239 1.96 14.30 -7.45
CA GLN A 239 1.02 15.35 -7.05
C GLN A 239 0.48 15.15 -5.64
N ALA A 240 0.18 13.90 -5.24
CA ALA A 240 -0.20 13.58 -3.88
C ALA A 240 0.87 14.02 -2.88
N ARG A 241 2.15 13.74 -3.15
CA ARG A 241 3.26 14.20 -2.30
C ARG A 241 3.33 15.73 -2.25
N TYR A 242 3.15 16.43 -3.37
CA TYR A 242 3.13 17.90 -3.37
C TYR A 242 2.03 18.47 -2.46
N LEU A 243 0.83 17.87 -2.47
CA LEU A 243 -0.30 18.28 -1.63
C LEU A 243 0.07 18.29 -0.14
N PHE A 244 0.77 17.26 0.32
CA PHE A 244 1.13 17.09 1.73
C PHE A 244 2.46 17.74 2.12
N MET A 245 3.31 18.07 1.15
CA MET A 245 4.70 18.49 1.40
C MET A 245 4.95 19.99 1.13
N HIS A 246 3.97 20.71 0.54
CA HIS A 246 4.14 22.07 0.02
C HIS A 246 5.41 22.19 -0.82
N GLY A 247 5.58 21.29 -1.80
CA GLY A 247 6.85 21.15 -2.53
C GLY A 247 7.31 22.40 -3.29
N ASP A 248 6.41 23.36 -3.54
CA ASP A 248 6.75 24.66 -4.13
C ASP A 248 7.53 25.59 -3.17
N ASN A 249 7.49 25.31 -1.85
CA ASN A 249 8.20 26.07 -0.81
C ASN A 249 9.52 25.40 -0.37
N LEU A 250 9.98 24.37 -1.08
CA LEU A 250 11.20 23.62 -0.72
C LEU A 250 12.33 23.94 -1.68
N SER A 251 13.38 24.58 -1.16
CA SER A 251 14.54 25.03 -1.93
C SER A 251 15.48 23.91 -2.44
N SER A 252 15.26 22.64 -2.05
CA SER A 252 16.09 21.52 -2.49
C SER A 252 15.41 20.14 -2.36
N LEU A 253 15.90 19.18 -3.15
CA LEU A 253 15.51 17.76 -3.07
C LEU A 253 15.87 17.12 -1.72
N SER A 254 16.96 17.56 -1.06
CA SER A 254 17.34 17.06 0.26
C SER A 254 16.33 17.46 1.35
N ASN A 255 15.82 18.69 1.31
CA ASN A 255 14.79 19.17 2.23
C ASN A 255 13.44 18.47 1.98
N TYR A 256 13.16 18.12 0.73
CA TYR A 256 12.02 17.28 0.35
C TYR A 256 12.13 15.86 0.93
N MET A 257 13.28 15.20 0.78
CA MET A 257 13.47 13.85 1.33
C MET A 257 13.42 13.81 2.86
N ALA A 258 13.95 14.83 3.54
CA ALA A 258 13.89 14.93 4.99
C ALA A 258 12.45 15.03 5.53
N ARG A 259 11.55 15.72 4.81
CA ARG A 259 10.12 15.79 5.20
C ARG A 259 9.35 14.51 4.94
N LEU A 260 9.75 13.75 3.92
CA LEU A 260 9.18 12.43 3.63
C LEU A 260 9.31 11.56 4.89
N VAL A 261 10.50 11.51 5.50
CA VAL A 261 10.75 10.71 6.71
C VAL A 261 9.91 11.11 7.94
N THR A 262 9.39 12.35 7.98
CA THR A 262 8.65 12.92 9.13
C THR A 262 7.11 12.80 9.08
N LEU A 263 6.52 12.28 7.99
CA LEU A 263 5.06 12.05 7.82
C LEU A 263 4.62 10.64 8.29
#